data_AF-A0A351NXT2-F1
#
_entry.id   AF-A0A351NXT2-F1
#
_cell.length_a   1.000
_cell.length_b   1.000
_cell.length_c   1.000
_cell.angle_alpha   90.00
_cell.angle_beta   90.00
_cell.angle_gamma   90.00
#
_symmetry.space_group_name_H-M   'P 1'
#
loop_
_entity.id
_entity.type
_entity.pdbx_description
1 polymer ?
#
loop_
_entity_poly.entity_id
_entity_poly.type
_entity_poly.pdbx_seq_one_letter_code
_entity_poly.pdbx_strand_id
1 'polypeptide(L)' 'THLGCAPIYRPDVGASDLGGDSWMGGFFCPCHGSKFDLSGRVFAGVPAPSNLEIPPHNYESDDVIVIGIDSEIS' A
#
# COMPACT_ATOMS: atom_id res chain seq x y z
N THR A 1 1.67 8.05 -0.87
CA THR A 1 1.17 9.45 -0.98
C THR A 1 2.22 10.55 -0.90
N HIS A 2 3.50 10.26 -0.59
CA HIS A 2 4.56 11.28 -0.52
C HIS A 2 5.26 11.51 -1.87
N LEU A 3 4.61 12.25 -2.78
CA LEU A 3 5.13 12.69 -4.10
C LEU A 3 5.03 11.68 -5.27
N GLY A 4 4.08 10.75 -5.20
CA GLY A 4 3.59 10.03 -6.40
C GLY A 4 4.42 8.85 -6.90
N CYS A 5 5.53 8.48 -6.26
CA CYS A 5 6.25 7.25 -6.60
C CYS A 5 5.43 6.00 -6.24
N ALA A 6 5.58 4.93 -7.02
CA ALA A 6 5.01 3.61 -6.72
C ALA A 6 5.87 2.87 -5.69
N PRO A 7 5.32 2.49 -4.51
CA PRO A 7 6.03 1.66 -3.55
C PRO A 7 6.33 0.26 -4.11
N ILE A 8 7.47 -0.31 -3.73
CA ILE A 8 7.82 -1.69 -4.08
C ILE A 8 7.22 -2.68 -3.09
N TYR A 9 6.76 -3.82 -3.59
CA TYR A 9 6.34 -4.94 -2.76
C TYR A 9 7.57 -5.56 -2.06
N ARG A 10 7.50 -5.65 -0.74
CA ARG A 10 8.58 -6.16 0.13
C ARG A 10 7.93 -6.99 1.25
N PRO A 11 7.62 -8.27 1.00
CA PRO A 11 6.91 -9.13 1.97
C PRO A 11 7.79 -9.70 3.08
N ASP A 12 9.11 -9.48 3.01
CA ASP A 12 10.08 -10.10 3.90
C ASP A 12 9.86 -9.64 5.36
N VAL A 13 9.32 -10.55 6.18
CA VAL A 13 9.21 -10.34 7.63
C VAL A 13 10.61 -10.27 8.24
N GLY A 14 10.86 -9.29 9.10
CA GLY A 14 12.15 -9.18 9.77
C GLY A 14 13.27 -8.60 8.90
N ALA A 15 12.92 -7.95 7.78
CA ALA A 15 13.89 -7.32 6.87
C ALA A 15 14.82 -6.35 7.63
N SER A 16 16.10 -6.75 7.79
CA SER A 16 17.05 -6.00 8.62
C SER A 16 17.31 -4.58 8.10
N ASP A 17 17.21 -4.38 6.77
CA ASP A 17 17.33 -3.08 6.12
C ASP A 17 16.13 -2.15 6.38
N LEU A 18 15.00 -2.69 6.87
CA LEU A 18 13.73 -1.96 6.99
C LEU A 18 13.12 -1.96 8.39
N GLY A 19 13.91 -2.32 9.41
CA GLY A 19 13.52 -2.25 10.82
C GLY A 19 13.49 -3.60 11.54
N GLY A 20 13.93 -4.67 10.89
CA GLY A 20 13.95 -6.00 11.47
C GLY A 20 12.56 -6.43 11.95
N ASP A 21 12.48 -7.02 13.13
CA ASP A 21 11.25 -7.56 13.71
C ASP A 21 10.13 -6.52 13.92
N SER A 22 10.45 -5.23 13.88
CA SER A 22 9.45 -4.16 14.02
C SER A 22 8.58 -3.95 12.78
N TRP A 23 8.98 -4.50 11.62
CA TRP A 23 8.23 -4.40 10.37
C TRP A 23 7.98 -5.77 9.77
N MET A 24 6.70 -6.12 9.64
CA MET A 24 6.23 -7.45 9.22
C MET A 24 6.08 -7.58 7.70
N GLY A 25 6.79 -6.75 6.93
CA GLY A 25 6.64 -6.66 5.48
C GLY A 25 5.40 -5.87 5.02
N GLY A 26 5.35 -5.61 3.72
CA GLY A 26 4.30 -4.83 3.07
C GLY A 26 4.82 -4.14 1.83
N PHE A 27 4.71 -2.81 1.80
CA PHE A 27 5.22 -2.00 0.70
C PHE A 27 6.21 -0.94 1.20
N PHE A 28 7.28 -0.74 0.45
CA PHE A 28 8.34 0.21 0.80
C PHE A 28 8.57 1.21 -0.34
N CYS A 29 8.63 2.50 -0.03
CA CYS A 29 8.99 3.54 -1.00
C CYS A 29 10.46 3.96 -0.78
N PRO A 30 11.40 3.53 -1.65
CA PRO A 30 12.82 3.77 -1.45
C PRO A 30 13.22 5.25 -1.64
N CYS A 31 12.35 6.07 -2.23
CA CYS A 31 12.64 7.48 -2.47
C CYS A 31 12.87 8.25 -1.17
N HIS A 32 12.01 8.02 -0.17
CA HIS A 32 12.05 8.75 1.10
C HIS A 32 11.74 7.86 2.32
N GLY A 33 11.81 6.54 2.15
CA GLY A 33 11.71 5.58 3.26
C GLY A 33 10.30 5.36 3.82
N SER A 34 9.24 5.68 3.07
CA SER A 34 7.87 5.43 3.56
C SER A 34 7.54 3.94 3.55
N LYS A 35 6.91 3.46 4.62
CA LYS A 35 6.54 2.06 4.82
C LYS A 35 5.02 1.94 4.94
N PHE A 36 4.49 0.90 4.30
CA PHE A 36 3.08 0.52 4.36
C PHE A 36 2.98 -0.96 4.72
N ASP A 37 1.92 -1.36 5.41
CA ASP A 37 1.62 -2.77 5.64
C ASP A 37 0.99 -3.43 4.39
N LEU A 38 0.67 -4.72 4.47
CA LEU A 38 0.04 -5.48 3.38
C LEU A 38 -1.36 -4.98 3.00
N SER A 39 -2.05 -4.24 3.89
CA SER A 39 -3.32 -3.59 3.59
C SER A 39 -3.14 -2.17 3.02
N GLY A 40 -1.89 -1.75 2.74
CA GLY A 40 -1.58 -0.42 2.23
C GLY A 40 -1.69 0.69 3.28
N ARG A 41 -1.77 0.36 4.58
CA ARG A 41 -1.81 1.37 5.65
C ARG A 41 -0.43 1.89 5.95
N VAL A 42 -0.30 3.20 6.09
CA VAL A 42 0.98 3.85 6.36
C VAL A 42 1.42 3.66 7.81
N PHE A 43 2.69 3.37 8.02
CA PHE A 43 3.26 3.35 9.37
C PHE A 43 3.47 4.78 9.89
N ALA A 44 3.28 4.99 11.19
CA ALA A 44 3.56 6.29 11.81
C ALA A 44 5.06 6.65 11.73
N GLY A 45 5.35 7.96 11.72
CA GLY A 45 6.72 8.47 11.75
C GLY A 45 7.49 8.38 10.42
N VAL A 46 6.79 8.13 9.31
CA VAL A 46 7.36 8.19 7.96
C VAL A 46 6.79 9.37 7.16
N PRO A 47 7.43 9.78 6.04
CA PRO A 47 7.00 10.99 5.32
C PRO A 47 5.65 10.91 4.59
N ALA A 48 5.16 9.71 4.24
CA ALA A 48 3.83 9.54 3.66
C ALA A 48 2.73 9.94 4.67
N PRO A 49 1.88 10.92 4.33
CA PRO A 49 0.87 11.43 5.27
C PRO A 49 -0.38 10.54 5.38
N SER A 50 -0.55 9.56 4.49
CA SER A 50 -1.78 8.78 4.38
C SER A 50 -1.55 7.40 3.78
N ASN A 51 -2.53 6.52 3.97
CA ASN A 51 -2.61 5.18 3.40
C ASN A 51 -2.62 5.23 1.86
N LEU A 52 -2.33 4.09 1.23
CA LEU A 52 -2.54 3.93 -0.21
C LEU A 52 -4.02 4.06 -0.54
N GLU A 53 -4.31 4.76 -1.63
CA GLU A 53 -5.67 4.95 -2.11
C GLU A 53 -6.23 3.63 -2.65
N ILE A 54 -7.47 3.34 -2.29
CA ILE A 54 -8.25 2.25 -2.87
C ILE A 54 -9.06 2.87 -4.00
N PRO A 55 -8.80 2.55 -5.28
CA PRO A 55 -9.58 3.12 -6.37
C PRO A 55 -11.03 2.59 -6.34
N PRO A 56 -11.99 3.33 -6.91
CA PRO A 56 -13.32 2.79 -7.18
C PRO A 56 -13.21 1.48 -7.95
N HIS A 57 -13.96 0.47 -7.55
CA HIS A 57 -13.92 -0.85 -8.19
C HIS A 57 -15.24 -1.58 -7.99
N ASN A 58 -15.55 -2.46 -8.93
CA ASN A 58 -16.71 -3.35 -8.88
C ASN A 58 -16.32 -4.76 -9.34
N TYR A 59 -16.92 -5.77 -8.72
CA TYR A 59 -16.81 -7.17 -9.16
C TYR A 59 -17.87 -7.43 -10.23
N GLU A 60 -17.44 -7.69 -11.47
CA GLU A 60 -18.36 -8.10 -12.55
C GLU A 60 -18.72 -9.58 -12.45
N SER A 61 -17.84 -10.38 -11.85
CA SER A 61 -18.05 -11.78 -11.48
C SER A 61 -17.08 -12.17 -10.36
N ASP A 62 -17.15 -13.41 -9.88
CA ASP A 62 -16.28 -13.91 -8.79
C ASP A 62 -14.78 -13.78 -9.11
N ASP A 63 -14.39 -13.84 -10.39
CA ASP A 63 -12.99 -13.84 -10.84
C ASP A 63 -12.60 -12.58 -11.63
N VAL A 64 -13.52 -11.61 -11.81
CA VAL A 64 -13.28 -10.39 -12.62
C VAL A 64 -13.61 -9.14 -11.83
N ILE A 65 -12.60 -8.30 -11.64
CA ILE A 65 -12.71 -6.96 -11.04
C ILE A 65 -12.45 -5.87 -12.08
N VAL A 66 -13.30 -4.86 -12.11
CA VAL A 66 -13.13 -3.66 -12.94
C VAL A 66 -12.79 -2.46 -12.07
N ILE A 67 -11.71 -1.77 -12.43
CA ILE A 67 -11.23 -0.57 -11.73
C ILE A 67 -11.79 0.68 -12.43
N GLY A 68 -12.30 1.63 -11.64
CA GLY A 68 -12.86 2.90 -12.10
C GLY A 68 -14.38 2.98 -12.14
N ILE A 69 -15.09 1.92 -11.75
CA ILE A 69 -16.55 1.90 -11.60
C ILE A 69 -16.88 1.91 -10.11
N ASP A 70 -17.69 2.88 -9.67
CA ASP A 70 -18.17 2.96 -8.29
C ASP A 70 -19.55 2.31 -8.20
N SER A 71 -19.65 1.21 -7.45
CA SER A 71 -20.90 0.47 -7.22
C SER A 71 -21.90 1.22 -6.33
N GLU A 72 -21.45 2.21 -5.55
CA GLU A 72 -22.32 2.98 -4.66
C GLU A 72 -22.95 4.21 -5.34
N ILE A 73 -22.56 4.50 -6.58
CA ILE A 73 -23.04 5.65 -7.36
C ILE A 73 -24.02 5.23 -8.48
N SER A 74 -24.26 3.92 -8.67
CA SER A 74 -25.15 3.38 -9.72
C SER A 74 -26.62 3.29 -9.30
#